data_AF-A0AAI9XCE3-F1
#
_entry.id   AF-A0AAI9XCE3-F1
#
_cell.length_a   1.000
_cell.length_b   1.000
_cell.length_c   1.000
_cell.angle_alpha   90.00
_cell.angle_beta   90.00
_cell.angle_gamma   90.00
#
_symmetry.space_group_name_H-M   'P 1'
#
loop_
_entity.id
_entity.type
_entity.pdbx_description
1 polymer ?
#
loop_
_entity_poly.entity_id
_entity_poly.type
_entity_poly.pdbx_seq_one_letter_code
_entity_poly.pdbx_strand_id
1 'polypeptide(L)'
;MRQLGNYPLEVQPSYELDATKYEAVCYLLRSNAIPSGFWTSEIISNFLVHSGGSAGQRAMKTSVVATATAMLSRVRGLRSLNDIARREYGSALRLLNAALADIEEAKTNQTLGAVIMLAIYEVWNFAFLPPSDGCR
;
A
#
# COMPACT_ATOMS: atom_id res chain seq x y z
N MET A 1 31.09 17.95 -33.66
CA MET A 1 31.24 17.92 -32.19
C MET A 1 30.24 18.90 -31.58
N ARG A 2 29.20 18.40 -30.91
CA ARG A 2 28.32 19.19 -30.05
C ARG A 2 28.14 18.40 -28.75
N GLN A 3 28.78 18.89 -27.69
CA GLN A 3 28.61 18.38 -26.34
C GLN A 3 27.21 18.78 -25.87
N LEU A 4 26.33 17.80 -25.68
CA LEU A 4 25.12 17.95 -24.88
C LEU A 4 25.55 17.76 -23.42
N GLY A 5 25.48 18.86 -22.68
CA GLY A 5 25.87 18.92 -21.27
C GLY A 5 25.12 17.89 -20.43
N ASN A 6 25.89 17.14 -19.63
CA ASN A 6 25.39 16.37 -18.51
C ASN A 6 24.71 17.31 -17.52
N TYR A 7 23.38 17.32 -17.52
CA TYR A 7 22.62 17.66 -16.33
C TYR A 7 22.41 16.36 -15.54
N PRO A 8 22.86 16.24 -14.28
CA PRO A 8 22.38 15.16 -13.45
C PRO A 8 20.89 15.43 -13.21
N LEU A 9 20.04 14.54 -13.72
CA LEU A 9 18.62 14.52 -13.34
C LEU A 9 18.61 14.28 -11.83
N GLU A 10 18.43 15.36 -11.08
CA GLU A 10 18.21 15.33 -9.64
C GLU A 10 16.93 14.54 -9.43
N VAL A 11 17.09 13.25 -9.13
CA VAL A 11 15.99 12.33 -8.92
C VAL A 11 15.22 12.85 -7.71
N GLN A 12 14.06 13.47 -7.96
CA GLN A 12 13.22 13.95 -6.87
C GLN A 12 12.84 12.74 -5.99
N PRO A 13 13.02 12.82 -4.67
CA PRO A 13 12.75 11.70 -3.76
C PRO A 13 11.27 11.27 -3.77
N SER A 14 10.36 12.14 -4.21
CA SER A 14 8.95 11.82 -4.44
C SER A 14 8.74 10.81 -5.58
N TYR A 15 9.52 10.92 -6.66
CA TYR A 15 9.41 10.03 -7.82
C TYR A 15 9.85 8.60 -7.47
N GLU A 16 10.93 8.45 -6.71
CA GLU A 16 11.38 7.13 -6.23
C GLU A 16 10.37 6.49 -5.28
N LEU A 17 9.78 7.29 -4.39
CA LEU A 17 8.77 6.79 -3.44
C LEU A 17 7.51 6.31 -4.17
N ASP A 18 7.01 7.09 -5.13
CA ASP A 18 5.85 6.70 -5.92
C ASP A 18 6.15 5.49 -6.80
N ALA A 19 7.30 5.46 -7.49
CA ALA A 19 7.74 4.30 -8.27
C ALA A 19 7.82 3.02 -7.41
N THR A 20 8.31 3.14 -6.18
CA THR A 20 8.38 2.03 -5.21
C THR A 20 6.98 1.55 -4.81
N LYS A 21 6.02 2.45 -4.60
CA LYS A 21 4.62 2.09 -4.31
C LYS A 21 3.96 1.38 -5.48
N TYR A 22 4.16 1.88 -6.70
CA TYR A 22 3.68 1.22 -7.92
C TYR A 22 4.26 -0.18 -8.07
N GLU A 23 5.57 -0.32 -7.88
CA GLU A 23 6.25 -1.61 -7.93
C GLU A 23 5.70 -2.59 -6.89
N ALA A 24 5.48 -2.13 -5.66
CA ALA A 24 4.89 -2.95 -4.61
C ALA A 24 3.50 -3.46 -5.00
N VAL A 25 2.64 -2.59 -5.53
CA VAL A 25 1.28 -2.96 -5.96
C VAL A 25 1.32 -3.95 -7.12
N CYS A 26 2.20 -3.74 -8.11
CA CYS A 26 2.44 -4.70 -9.19
C CYS A 26 2.90 -6.06 -8.66
N TYR A 27 3.79 -6.06 -7.66
CA TYR A 27 4.23 -7.28 -7.00
C TYR A 27 3.06 -8.02 -6.32
N LEU A 28 2.24 -7.30 -5.54
CA LEU A 28 1.04 -7.86 -4.90
C LEU A 28 0.10 -8.51 -5.93
N LEU A 29 -0.22 -7.81 -7.02
CA LEU A 29 -1.10 -8.32 -8.08
C LEU A 29 -0.53 -9.57 -8.75
N ARG A 30 0.79 -9.66 -8.90
CA ARG A 30 1.47 -10.82 -9.50
C ARG A 30 1.64 -12.00 -8.54
N SER A 31 1.63 -11.74 -7.22
CA SER A 31 1.97 -12.74 -6.20
C SER A 31 0.94 -13.87 -6.04
N ASN A 32 -0.24 -13.79 -6.69
CA ASN A 32 -1.40 -14.67 -6.45
C ASN A 32 -1.77 -14.80 -4.96
N ALA A 33 -1.31 -13.89 -4.10
CA ALA A 33 -1.58 -13.92 -2.66
C ALA A 33 -3.07 -13.65 -2.32
N ILE A 34 -3.85 -13.24 -3.31
CA ILE A 34 -5.29 -13.00 -3.22
C ILE A 34 -5.96 -13.80 -4.34
N PRO A 35 -7.08 -14.52 -4.08
CA PRO A 35 -7.83 -15.26 -5.10
C PRO A 35 -8.15 -14.35 -6.30
N SER A 36 -7.53 -14.68 -7.44
CA SER A 36 -7.27 -13.76 -8.56
C SER A 36 -8.50 -13.25 -9.30
N GLY A 37 -9.65 -13.92 -9.18
CA GLY A 37 -10.84 -13.59 -9.95
C GLY A 37 -11.75 -12.52 -9.34
N PHE A 38 -11.75 -12.35 -8.01
CA PHE A 38 -12.76 -11.52 -7.35
C PHE A 38 -12.24 -10.13 -6.94
N TRP A 39 -10.94 -10.01 -6.62
CA TRP A 39 -10.40 -8.80 -6.00
C TRP A 39 -9.50 -7.98 -6.90
N THR A 40 -8.88 -8.58 -7.92
CA THR A 40 -7.92 -7.89 -8.79
C THR A 40 -8.58 -6.77 -9.58
N SER A 41 -9.78 -6.98 -10.15
CA SER A 41 -10.53 -5.94 -10.86
C SER A 41 -10.91 -4.76 -9.96
N GLU A 42 -11.33 -5.04 -8.73
CA GLU A 42 -11.74 -4.02 -7.74
C GLU A 42 -10.53 -3.21 -7.25
N ILE A 43 -9.41 -3.89 -6.94
CA ILE A 43 -8.16 -3.27 -6.52
C ILE A 43 -7.59 -2.40 -7.66
N ILE A 44 -7.57 -2.93 -8.88
CA ILE A 44 -7.08 -2.21 -10.07
C ILE A 44 -7.97 -0.99 -10.34
N SER A 45 -9.30 -1.15 -10.29
CA SER A 45 -10.22 -0.04 -10.51
C SER A 45 -10.06 1.05 -9.45
N ASN A 46 -9.99 0.71 -8.17
CA ASN A 46 -9.82 1.71 -7.11
C ASN A 46 -8.41 2.34 -7.08
N PHE A 47 -7.39 1.65 -7.59
CA PHE A 47 -6.03 2.21 -7.69
C PHE A 47 -5.86 3.11 -8.92
N LEU A 48 -6.48 2.76 -10.05
CA LEU A 48 -6.47 3.52 -11.30
C LEU A 48 -7.47 4.69 -11.29
N VAL A 49 -8.58 4.59 -10.55
CA VAL A 49 -9.55 5.68 -10.40
C VAL A 49 -8.99 6.76 -9.46
N HIS A 50 -9.23 8.01 -9.86
CA HIS A 50 -8.60 9.23 -9.39
C HIS A 50 -8.59 9.43 -7.86
N SER A 51 -7.58 10.15 -7.36
CA SER A 51 -7.25 10.44 -5.96
C SER A 51 -8.32 11.15 -5.11
N GLY A 52 -9.48 11.47 -5.71
CA GLY A 52 -10.57 12.28 -5.12
C GLY A 52 -11.79 11.47 -4.73
N GLY A 53 -11.60 10.27 -4.16
CA GLY A 53 -12.69 9.37 -3.77
C GLY A 53 -13.22 9.56 -2.34
N SER A 54 -14.29 8.83 -2.02
CA SER A 54 -14.89 8.68 -0.68
C SER A 54 -13.85 8.24 0.36
N ALA A 55 -14.15 8.37 1.67
CA ALA A 55 -13.20 7.92 2.69
C ALA A 55 -12.93 6.40 2.58
N GLY A 56 -13.93 5.59 2.27
CA GLY A 56 -13.79 4.16 1.99
C GLY A 56 -12.89 3.84 0.79
N GLN A 57 -13.03 4.57 -0.32
CA GLN A 57 -12.16 4.43 -1.50
C GLN A 57 -10.69 4.74 -1.18
N ARG A 58 -10.46 5.85 -0.44
CA ARG A 58 -9.11 6.23 -0.01
C ARG A 58 -8.54 5.23 0.98
N ALA A 59 -9.34 4.75 1.94
CA ALA A 59 -8.95 3.72 2.89
C ALA A 59 -8.51 2.44 2.15
N MET A 60 -9.29 1.99 1.16
CA MET A 60 -8.96 0.83 0.35
C MET A 60 -7.64 1.02 -0.38
N LYS A 61 -7.47 2.12 -1.11
CA LYS A 61 -6.23 2.41 -1.84
C LYS A 61 -5.02 2.42 -0.92
N THR A 62 -5.10 3.15 0.20
CA THR A 62 -4.00 3.26 1.16
C THR A 62 -3.69 1.92 1.82
N SER A 63 -4.71 1.10 2.16
CA SER A 63 -4.50 -0.24 2.70
C SER A 63 -3.82 -1.18 1.69
N VAL A 64 -4.16 -1.10 0.40
CA VAL A 64 -3.49 -1.86 -0.67
C VAL A 64 -2.02 -1.50 -0.74
N VAL A 65 -1.69 -0.20 -0.73
CA VAL A 65 -0.30 0.25 -0.73
C VAL A 65 0.44 -0.25 0.51
N ALA A 66 -0.17 -0.13 1.70
CA ALA A 66 0.44 -0.63 2.94
C ALA A 66 0.78 -2.12 2.87
N THR A 67 -0.19 -2.96 2.48
CA THR A 67 0.00 -4.42 2.34
C THR A 67 1.02 -4.76 1.28
N ALA A 68 0.92 -4.14 0.11
CA ALA A 68 1.84 -4.36 -1.00
C ALA A 68 3.29 -3.99 -0.61
N THR A 69 3.48 -2.83 0.02
CA THR A 69 4.81 -2.38 0.46
C THR A 69 5.34 -3.25 1.60
N ALA A 70 4.49 -3.74 2.51
CA ALA A 70 4.91 -4.71 3.54
C ALA A 70 5.37 -6.03 2.92
N MET A 71 4.65 -6.56 1.94
CA MET A 71 5.05 -7.77 1.21
C MET A 71 6.35 -7.56 0.43
N LEU A 72 6.50 -6.42 -0.25
CA LEU A 72 7.74 -6.11 -0.97
C LEU A 72 8.92 -5.92 0.00
N SER A 73 8.70 -5.27 1.15
CA SER A 73 9.68 -5.14 2.22
C SER A 73 10.18 -6.50 2.70
N ARG A 74 9.27 -7.47 2.87
CA ARG A 74 9.62 -8.84 3.25
C ARG A 74 10.53 -9.52 2.22
N VAL A 75 10.22 -9.37 0.93
CA VAL A 75 11.00 -10.02 -0.13
C VAL A 75 12.37 -9.37 -0.31
N ARG A 76 12.45 -8.05 -0.13
CA ARG A 76 13.69 -7.27 -0.31
C ARG A 76 14.54 -7.12 0.95
N GLY A 77 14.00 -7.41 2.12
CA GLY A 77 14.67 -7.20 3.40
C GLY A 77 14.95 -5.73 3.74
N LEU A 78 14.19 -4.78 3.17
CA LEU A 78 14.44 -3.35 3.31
C LEU A 78 13.57 -2.75 4.43
N ARG A 79 14.21 -2.27 5.49
CA ARG A 79 13.54 -1.64 6.64
C ARG A 79 12.81 -0.34 6.29
N SER A 80 13.36 0.45 5.36
CA SER A 80 12.73 1.68 4.86
C SER A 80 11.34 1.42 4.26
N LEU A 81 11.17 0.29 3.57
CA LEU A 81 9.87 -0.14 3.04
C LEU A 81 8.89 -0.51 4.16
N ASN A 82 9.36 -1.11 5.26
CA ASN A 82 8.51 -1.42 6.41
C ASN A 82 8.00 -0.13 7.08
N ASP A 83 8.88 0.87 7.23
CA ASP A 83 8.50 2.17 7.80
C ASP A 83 7.47 2.88 6.91
N ILE A 84 7.61 2.82 5.59
CA ILE A 84 6.61 3.32 4.63
C ILE A 84 5.29 2.56 4.79
N ALA A 85 5.33 1.22 4.78
CA ALA A 85 4.15 0.38 4.92
C ALA A 85 3.39 0.67 6.21
N ARG A 86 4.09 0.90 7.32
CA ARG A 86 3.50 1.26 8.62
C ARG A 86 2.84 2.63 8.62
N ARG A 87 3.44 3.62 7.95
CA ARG A 87 2.84 4.95 7.80
C ARG A 87 1.55 4.89 6.98
N GLU A 88 1.58 4.15 5.87
CA GLU A 88 0.40 3.94 5.03
C GLU A 88 -0.68 3.14 5.79
N TYR A 89 -0.31 2.12 6.56
CA TYR A 89 -1.23 1.38 7.42
C TYR A 89 -1.96 2.30 8.43
N GLY A 90 -1.22 3.16 9.13
CA GLY A 90 -1.82 4.13 10.06
C GLY A 90 -2.73 5.15 9.36
N SER A 91 -2.37 5.59 8.16
CA SER A 91 -3.22 6.45 7.33
C SER A 91 -4.50 5.74 6.89
N ALA A 92 -4.39 4.49 6.47
CA ALA A 92 -5.52 3.64 6.07
C ALA A 92 -6.50 3.40 7.22
N LEU A 93 -6.00 3.13 8.44
CA LEU A 93 -6.85 3.01 9.63
C LEU A 93 -7.64 4.29 9.93
N ARG A 94 -7.00 5.46 9.82
CA ARG A 94 -7.68 6.74 10.02
C ARG A 94 -8.79 6.97 9.00
N LEU A 95 -8.52 6.66 7.73
CA LEU A 95 -9.51 6.78 6.65
C LEU A 95 -10.64 5.76 6.80
N LEU A 96 -10.32 4.53 7.20
CA LEU A 96 -11.30 3.49 7.47
C LEU A 96 -12.22 3.88 8.62
N ASN A 97 -11.68 4.42 9.72
CA ASN A 97 -12.49 4.90 10.82
C ASN A 97 -13.43 6.05 10.39
N ALA A 98 -12.97 6.94 9.51
CA ALA A 98 -13.83 7.97 8.93
C ALA A 98 -14.95 7.37 8.06
N ALA A 99 -14.64 6.35 7.26
CA ALA A 99 -15.62 5.64 6.44
C ALA A 99 -16.63 4.85 7.28
N LEU A 100 -16.20 4.24 8.39
CA LEU A 100 -17.08 3.49 9.30
C LEU A 100 -17.99 4.39 10.14
N ALA A 101 -17.61 5.66 10.33
CA ALA A 101 -18.44 6.64 11.02
C ALA A 101 -19.66 7.08 10.20
N ASP A 102 -19.61 6.91 8.87
CA ASP A 102 -20.73 7.17 7.96
C ASP A 102 -21.42 5.83 7.60
N ILE A 103 -22.72 5.73 7.88
CA ILE A 103 -23.52 4.51 7.64
C ILE A 103 -23.54 4.12 6.16
N GLU A 104 -23.54 5.09 5.25
CA GLU A 104 -23.57 4.83 3.81
C GLU A 104 -22.21 4.35 3.32
N GLU A 105 -21.11 4.96 3.78
CA GLU A 105 -19.76 4.49 3.44
C GLU A 105 -19.42 3.15 4.10
N ALA A 106 -19.91 2.88 5.31
CA ALA A 106 -19.61 1.67 6.06
C ALA A 106 -20.04 0.38 5.35
N LYS A 107 -21.10 0.46 4.53
CA LYS A 107 -21.66 -0.68 3.79
C LYS A 107 -21.02 -0.88 2.40
N THR A 108 -20.12 0.01 2.00
CA THR A 108 -19.52 -0.05 0.67
C THR A 108 -18.49 -1.17 0.55
N ASN A 109 -18.37 -1.72 -0.66
CA ASN A 109 -17.36 -2.73 -0.97
C ASN A 109 -15.93 -2.21 -0.75
N GLN A 110 -15.71 -0.89 -0.87
CA GLN A 110 -14.40 -0.29 -0.62
C GLN A 110 -14.02 -0.32 0.85
N THR A 111 -14.96 -0.01 1.74
CA THR A 111 -14.74 -0.13 3.19
C THR A 111 -14.46 -1.58 3.58
N LEU A 112 -15.23 -2.53 3.05
CA LEU A 112 -14.96 -3.96 3.25
C LEU A 112 -13.58 -4.37 2.70
N GLY A 113 -13.23 -3.93 1.50
CA GLY A 113 -11.93 -4.17 0.88
C GLY A 113 -10.78 -3.61 1.70
N ALA A 114 -10.95 -2.43 2.30
CA ALA A 114 -9.98 -1.82 3.20
C ALA A 114 -9.78 -2.66 4.47
N VAL A 115 -10.85 -3.13 5.10
CA VAL A 115 -10.79 -4.02 6.27
C VAL A 115 -10.01 -5.30 5.94
N ILE A 116 -10.32 -5.94 4.81
CA ILE A 116 -9.66 -7.17 4.38
C ILE A 116 -8.17 -6.93 4.10
N MET A 117 -7.82 -5.85 3.39
CA MET A 117 -6.40 -5.56 3.11
C MET A 117 -5.61 -5.24 4.37
N LEU A 118 -6.19 -4.55 5.34
CA LEU A 118 -5.58 -4.32 6.65
C LEU A 118 -5.40 -5.64 7.43
N ALA A 119 -6.38 -6.54 7.37
CA ALA A 119 -6.24 -7.87 7.98
C ALA A 119 -5.10 -8.67 7.32
N ILE A 120 -4.98 -8.61 5.99
CA ILE A 120 -3.86 -9.23 5.26
C ILE A 120 -2.53 -8.58 5.68
N TYR A 121 -2.44 -7.25 5.78
CA TYR A 121 -1.26 -6.56 6.28
C TYR A 121 -0.81 -7.12 7.63
N GLU A 122 -1.74 -7.30 8.57
CA GLU A 122 -1.44 -7.89 9.87
C GLU A 122 -0.92 -9.33 9.75
N VAL A 123 -1.45 -10.16 8.87
CA VAL A 123 -0.90 -11.51 8.65
C VAL A 123 0.56 -11.45 8.16
N TRP A 124 0.87 -10.56 7.22
CA TRP A 124 2.23 -10.43 6.69
C TRP A 124 3.20 -9.78 7.67
N ASN A 125 2.70 -8.87 8.52
CA ASN A 125 3.49 -8.15 9.52
C ASN A 125 3.68 -8.97 10.81
N PHE A 126 2.64 -9.62 11.30
CA PHE A 126 2.59 -10.34 12.58
C PHE A 126 3.15 -11.76 12.48
N ALA A 127 3.08 -12.41 11.32
CA ALA A 127 3.68 -13.73 11.12
C ALA A 127 5.23 -13.74 11.20
N PHE A 128 5.88 -12.58 11.31
CA PHE A 128 7.34 -12.49 11.36
C PHE A 128 7.86 -11.26 12.11
N LEU A 129 7.21 -10.85 13.22
CA LEU A 129 7.97 -10.16 14.26
C LEU A 129 9.04 -11.16 14.72
N PRO A 130 10.35 -10.96 14.44
CA PRO A 130 11.34 -11.68 15.24
C PRO A 130 11.06 -11.33 16.70
N PRO A 131 11.29 -12.25 17.67
CA PRO A 131 11.38 -11.83 19.06
C PRO A 131 12.31 -10.62 19.08
N SER A 132 11.92 -9.59 19.82
CA SER A 132 12.72 -8.40 20.05
C SER A 132 14.09 -8.82 20.61
N ASP A 133 15.04 -9.10 19.72
CA ASP A 133 16.42 -9.35 20.07
C ASP A 133 17.06 -8.01 20.39
N GLY A 134 17.18 -7.77 21.69
CA GLY A 134 18.24 -6.98 22.28
C GLY A 134 18.08 -5.47 22.18
N CYS A 135 17.77 -4.87 23.33
CA CYS A 135 18.50 -3.67 23.73
C CYS A 135 19.99 -3.89 23.47
N ARG A 136 20.59 -3.03 22.64
CA ARG A 136 21.99 -2.64 22.72
C ARG A 136 22.07 -1.13 22.65
#